data_AF-A0A0L8GPF6-F1
#
_entry.id   AF-A0A0L8GPF6-F1
#
_cell.length_a   1.000
_cell.length_b   1.000
_cell.length_c   1.000
_cell.angle_alpha   90.00
_cell.angle_beta   90.00
_cell.angle_gamma   90.00
#
_symmetry.space_group_name_H-M   'P 1'
#
loop_
_entity.id
_entity.type
_entity.pdbx_description
1 polymer ?
#
loop_
_entity_poly.entity_id
_entity_poly.type
_entity_poly.pdbx_seq_one_letter_code
_entity_poly.pdbx_strand_id
1 'polypeptide(L)'
;MTVPIDINVSVKTYQKLSKYKDLEIEISEMWNLKTKTIPVVIGALGMTAKGADFYLAHISGNPKMAEIQNIVLMGTAHILRKILSM
;
A
#
# COMPACT_ATOMS: atom_id res chain seq x y z
N MET A 1 3.39 17.56 -14.78
CA MET A 1 4.06 16.97 -13.60
C MET A 1 3.06 16.87 -12.47
N THR A 2 2.70 15.66 -12.02
CA THR A 2 1.86 15.50 -10.81
C THR A 2 2.79 15.47 -9.61
N VAL A 3 2.84 16.57 -8.86
CA VAL A 3 3.52 16.59 -7.57
C VAL A 3 2.72 15.69 -6.64
N PRO A 4 3.34 14.76 -5.89
CA PRO A 4 2.62 13.97 -4.91
C PRO A 4 2.05 14.90 -3.86
N ILE A 5 0.74 15.09 -3.87
CA ILE A 5 -0.02 15.73 -2.79
C ILE A 5 -0.60 14.60 -1.94
N ASP A 6 -0.58 14.76 -0.61
CA ASP A 6 -1.10 13.78 0.36
C ASP A 6 -2.51 13.27 0.01
N ILE A 7 -3.35 14.17 -0.51
CA ILE A 7 -4.69 13.87 -1.03
C ILE A 7 -4.66 12.74 -2.06
N ASN A 8 -3.68 12.72 -2.97
CA ASN A 8 -3.60 11.69 -4.00
C ASN A 8 -3.28 10.30 -3.42
N VAL A 9 -2.48 10.23 -2.34
CA VAL A 9 -2.19 8.96 -1.67
C VAL A 9 -3.44 8.45 -0.95
N SER A 10 -4.18 9.34 -0.28
CA SER A 10 -5.45 9.03 0.36
C SER A 10 -6.57 8.64 -0.61
N VAL A 11 -6.64 9.28 -1.78
CA VAL A 11 -7.57 8.88 -2.84
C VAL A 11 -7.22 7.47 -3.35
N LYS A 12 -5.93 7.19 -3.55
CA LYS A 12 -5.48 5.86 -3.99
C LYS A 12 -5.72 4.76 -2.95
N THR A 13 -5.60 5.06 -1.65
CA THR A 13 -5.92 4.06 -0.61
C THR A 13 -7.40 3.69 -0.65
N TYR A 14 -8.30 4.68 -0.76
CA TYR A 14 -9.73 4.42 -0.90
C TYR A 14 -10.07 3.65 -2.19
N GLN A 15 -9.45 4.03 -3.32
CA GLN A 15 -9.63 3.29 -4.58
C GLN A 15 -9.21 1.83 -4.45
N LYS A 16 -8.11 1.52 -3.76
CA LYS A 16 -7.72 0.12 -3.50
C LYS A 16 -8.77 -0.60 -2.65
N LEU A 17 -9.22 0.00 -1.55
CA LEU A 17 -10.24 -0.60 -0.69
C LEU A 17 -11.53 -0.91 -1.45
N SER A 18 -11.99 0.02 -2.28
CA SER A 18 -13.19 -0.19 -3.11
C SER A 18 -12.96 -1.25 -4.18
N LYS A 19 -11.81 -1.24 -4.87
CA LYS A 19 -11.50 -2.19 -5.93
C LYS A 19 -11.42 -3.64 -5.44
N TYR A 20 -10.92 -3.86 -4.24
CA TYR A 20 -10.72 -5.20 -3.68
C TYR A 20 -11.83 -5.65 -2.74
N LYS A 21 -12.93 -4.88 -2.62
CA LYS A 21 -14.01 -5.22 -1.69
C LYS A 21 -14.72 -6.51 -2.05
N ASP A 22 -15.00 -6.73 -3.33
CA ASP A 22 -15.66 -7.95 -3.80
C ASP A 22 -14.76 -9.17 -3.57
N LEU A 23 -13.45 -9.04 -3.82
CA LEU A 23 -12.47 -10.09 -3.54
C LEU A 23 -12.38 -10.42 -2.04
N GLU A 24 -12.44 -9.40 -1.17
CA GLU A 24 -12.48 -9.61 0.28
C GLU A 24 -13.69 -10.47 0.67
N ILE A 25 -14.86 -10.19 0.10
CA ILE A 25 -16.11 -10.92 0.35
C ILE A 25 -15.99 -12.36 -0.17
N GLU A 26 -15.58 -12.55 -1.42
CA GLU A 26 -15.44 -13.90 -2.02
C GLU A 26 -14.48 -14.78 -1.21
N ILE A 27 -13.33 -14.24 -0.79
CA ILE A 27 -12.39 -15.00 0.05
C ILE A 27 -13.00 -15.26 1.44
N SER A 28 -13.74 -14.30 2.00
CA SER A 28 -14.40 -14.48 3.30
C SER A 28 -15.41 -15.64 3.26
N GLU A 29 -16.22 -15.70 2.21
CA GLU A 29 -17.24 -16.72 2.00
C GLU A 29 -16.60 -18.08 1.67
N MET A 30 -15.63 -18.10 0.76
CA MET A 30 -14.96 -19.34 0.32
C MET A 30 -14.25 -20.05 1.46
N TRP A 31 -13.60 -19.30 2.36
CA TRP A 31 -12.82 -19.86 3.46
C TRP A 31 -13.58 -19.83 4.79
N ASN A 32 -14.78 -19.23 4.85
CA ASN A 32 -15.55 -18.99 6.06
C ASN A 32 -14.71 -18.32 7.18
N LEU A 33 -13.87 -17.36 6.78
CA LEU A 33 -12.95 -16.64 7.66
C LEU A 33 -13.15 -15.13 7.53
N LYS A 34 -12.84 -14.40 8.61
CA LYS A 34 -12.87 -12.93 8.58
C LYS A 34 -11.66 -12.39 7.84
N THR A 35 -11.87 -11.93 6.61
CA THR A 35 -10.85 -11.31 5.77
C THR A 35 -10.90 -9.79 5.90
N LYS A 36 -9.78 -9.11 5.64
CA LYS A 36 -9.71 -7.65 5.61
C LYS A 36 -8.67 -7.18 4.61
N THR A 37 -9.05 -6.25 3.75
CA THR A 37 -8.14 -5.60 2.82
C THR A 37 -7.28 -4.55 3.53
N ILE A 38 -5.96 -4.64 3.36
CA ILE A 38 -4.98 -3.71 3.93
C ILE A 38 -4.31 -2.95 2.78
N PRO A 39 -4.66 -1.67 2.54
CA PRO A 39 -4.13 -0.91 1.43
C PRO A 39 -2.73 -0.37 1.77
N VAL A 40 -1.70 -0.86 1.09
CA VAL A 40 -0.36 -0.25 1.12
C VAL A 40 -0.21 0.68 -0.08
N VAL A 41 -0.06 1.98 0.17
CA VAL A 41 0.17 3.00 -0.86
C VAL A 41 1.29 3.92 -0.39
N ILE A 42 2.37 3.97 -1.16
CA ILE A 42 3.53 4.80 -0.91
C ILE A 42 3.74 5.67 -2.16
N GLY A 43 3.84 6.98 -1.96
CA GLY A 43 4.13 7.95 -3.01
C GLY A 43 5.58 7.82 -3.49
N ALA A 44 5.88 8.41 -4.65
CA ALA A 44 7.22 8.33 -5.25
C ALA A 44 8.35 8.83 -4.33
N LEU A 45 8.05 9.83 -3.48
CA LEU A 45 8.99 10.37 -2.49
C LEU A 45 8.88 9.70 -1.12
N GLY A 46 8.22 8.55 -1.03
CA GLY A 46 8.01 7.83 0.23
C GLY A 46 6.83 8.32 1.06
N MET A 47 6.04 9.28 0.57
CA MET A 47 4.86 9.77 1.30
C MET A 47 3.82 8.67 1.54
N THR A 48 3.27 8.61 2.74
CA THR A 48 2.25 7.63 3.16
C THR A 48 0.98 8.36 3.58
N ALA A 49 -0.19 7.76 3.35
CA ALA A 49 -1.45 8.37 3.79
C ALA A 49 -1.52 8.45 5.32
N LYS A 50 -2.20 9.48 5.84
CA LYS A 50 -2.57 9.53 7.25
C LYS A 50 -3.42 8.32 7.62
N GLY A 51 -3.08 7.67 8.74
CA GLY A 51 -3.78 6.47 9.21
C GLY A 51 -3.30 5.16 8.57
N ALA A 52 -2.22 5.17 7.77
CA ALA A 52 -1.59 3.94 7.28
C ALA A 52 -1.18 3.00 8.43
N ASP A 53 -0.74 3.54 9.57
CA ASP A 53 -0.38 2.77 10.76
C ASP A 53 -1.55 1.94 11.31
N PHE A 54 -2.77 2.46 11.24
CA PHE A 54 -3.97 1.73 11.67
C PHE A 54 -4.17 0.45 10.84
N TYR A 55 -3.91 0.52 9.53
CA TYR A 55 -3.99 -0.65 8.67
C TYR A 55 -2.89 -1.65 8.97
N LEU A 56 -1.66 -1.20 9.24
CA LEU A 56 -0.56 -2.10 9.59
C LEU A 56 -0.73 -2.80 10.94
N ALA A 57 -1.39 -2.17 11.91
CA ALA A 57 -1.71 -2.80 13.19
C ALA A 57 -2.62 -4.04 13.05
N HIS A 58 -3.27 -4.22 11.89
CA HIS A 58 -4.06 -5.43 11.62
C HIS A 58 -3.20 -6.59 11.06
N ILE A 59 -1.94 -6.33 10.68
CA ILE A 59 -1.01 -7.38 10.25
C ILE A 59 -0.34 -7.96 11.49
N SER A 60 -0.44 -9.29 11.63
CA SER A 60 0.31 -10.01 12.67
C SER A 60 1.82 -9.75 12.50
N GLY A 61 2.48 -9.32 13.58
CA GLY A 61 3.89 -8.94 13.59
C GLY A 61 4.14 -7.43 13.61
N ASN A 62 3.11 -6.58 13.51
CA ASN A 62 3.20 -5.11 13.64
C ASN A 62 4.37 -4.50 12.83
N PRO A 63 4.39 -4.69 11.50
CA PRO A 63 5.47 -4.16 10.67
C PRO A 63 5.54 -2.65 10.79
N LYS A 64 6.77 -2.10 10.82
CA LYS A 64 6.97 -0.64 10.91
C LYS A 64 6.78 -0.01 9.54
N MET A 65 6.02 1.09 9.48
CA MET A 65 5.84 1.87 8.24
C MET A 65 7.17 2.26 7.58
N ALA A 66 8.16 2.66 8.38
CA ALA A 66 9.48 3.06 7.89
C ALA A 66 10.20 1.93 7.13
N GLU A 67 10.09 0.69 7.60
CA GLU A 67 10.71 -0.47 6.94
C GLU A 67 10.02 -0.75 5.61
N ILE A 68 8.69 -0.74 5.58
CA ILE A 68 7.91 -0.92 4.36
C ILE A 68 8.23 0.19 3.33
N GLN A 69 8.35 1.42 3.78
CA GLN A 69 8.72 2.57 2.94
C GLN A 69 10.11 2.38 2.33
N ASN A 70 11.10 1.98 3.12
CA ASN A 70 12.46 1.72 2.63
C ASN A 70 12.47 0.61 1.58
N ILE A 71 11.75 -0.49 1.80
CA ILE A 71 11.66 -1.60 0.85
C ILE A 71 11.09 -1.12 -0.50
N VAL A 72 10.01 -0.34 -0.47
CA VAL A 72 9.38 0.19 -1.71
C VAL A 72 10.29 1.17 -2.43
N LEU A 73 10.97 2.06 -1.70
CA LEU A 73 11.92 3.01 -2.29
C LEU A 73 13.12 2.28 -2.92
N MET A 74 13.69 1.28 -2.24
CA MET A 74 14.78 0.47 -2.77
C MET A 74 14.36 -0.31 -4.01
N GLY A 75 13.16 -0.89 -4.01
CA GLY A 75 12.59 -1.57 -5.17
C GLY A 75 12.41 -0.63 -6.36
N THR A 76 11.85 0.56 -6.12
CA THR A 76 11.69 1.60 -7.15
C THR A 76 13.04 2.04 -7.70
N ALA A 77 14.01 2.30 -6.84
CA ALA A 77 15.36 2.69 -7.24
C ALA A 77 16.07 1.59 -8.04
N HIS A 78 15.85 0.31 -7.69
CA HIS A 78 16.39 -0.82 -8.45
C HIS A 78 15.79 -0.90 -9.86
N ILE A 79 14.47 -0.75 -10.00
CA ILE A 79 13.79 -0.71 -11.30
C ILE A 79 14.32 0.46 -12.15
N LEU A 80 14.44 1.65 -11.56
CA LEU A 80 14.97 2.82 -12.25
C LEU A 80 16.41 2.61 -12.73
N ARG A 81 17.29 2.07 -11.89
CA ARG A 81 18.67 1.74 -12.32
C ARG A 81 18.66 0.77 -13.49
N LYS A 82 17.83 -0.28 -13.44
CA LYS A 82 17.74 -1.26 -14.54
C LYS A 82 17.30 -0.63 -15.87
N ILE A 83 16.38 0.33 -15.82
CA ILE A 83 15.88 1.03 -17.02
C ILE A 83 16.89 2.07 -17.54
N LEU A 84 17.55 2.80 -16.64
CA LEU A 84 18.46 3.89 -16.98
C LEU A 84 19.90 3.43 -17.26
N SER A 85 20.26 2.21 -16.83
CA SER A 85 21.53 1.56 -17.18
C SER A 85 21.42 0.69 -18.44
N MET A 86 20.33 0.84 -19.20
CA MET A 86 20.28 0.42 -20.62
C MET A 86 20.93 1.47 -21.52
#